data_AF-A0A944KE69-F1
#
_entry.id   AF-A0A944KE69-F1
#
_cell.length_a   1.000
_cell.length_b   1.000
_cell.length_c   1.000
_cell.angle_alpha   90.00
_cell.angle_beta   90.00
_cell.angle_gamma   90.00
#
_symmetry.space_group_name_H-M   'P 1'
#
loop_
_entity.id
_entity.type
_entity.pdbx_description
1 polymer ?
#
loop_
_entity_poly.entity_id
_entity_poly.type
_entity_poly.pdbx_seq_one_letter_code
_entity_poly.pdbx_strand_id
1 'polypeptide(L)'
;MQGLPGGGAELSVVLTLRWDDVAALGREASRLAEQRGAPVTLDEAASHRLRTWSSVANAPDERKSQVPASAPATAAIAGAQTADRARTHVGHLSETAPVASISPHSAPAQPSHSR
;
A
#
# COMPACT_ATOMS: atom_id res chain seq x y z
N MET A 1 9.98 20.38 -21.98
CA MET A 1 11.06 19.40 -22.23
C MET A 1 12.31 20.20 -22.55
N GLN A 2 13.41 19.93 -21.87
CA GLN A 2 14.69 20.60 -22.11
C GLN A 2 15.77 19.57 -22.48
N GLY A 3 16.54 19.85 -23.52
CA GLY A 3 17.71 19.04 -23.86
C GLY A 3 18.86 19.31 -22.89
N LEU A 4 19.53 18.26 -22.44
CA LEU A 4 20.73 18.35 -21.62
C LEU A 4 21.98 18.38 -22.51
N PRO A 5 23.07 19.07 -22.09
CA PRO A 5 24.31 19.19 -22.87
C PRO A 5 24.94 17.85 -23.28
N GLY A 6 24.62 16.75 -22.59
CA GLY A 6 25.07 15.39 -22.90
C GLY A 6 24.17 14.63 -23.90
N GLY A 7 23.24 15.30 -24.58
CA GLY A 7 22.32 14.65 -25.53
C GLY A 7 21.10 13.97 -24.89
N GLY A 8 20.92 14.13 -23.58
CA GLY A 8 19.71 13.70 -22.86
C GLY A 8 18.57 14.72 -22.96
N ALA A 9 17.41 14.40 -22.39
CA ALA A 9 16.31 15.33 -22.22
C ALA A 9 15.67 15.20 -20.82
N GLU A 10 15.28 16.32 -20.23
CA GLU A 10 14.51 16.39 -18.99
C GLU A 10 13.05 16.73 -19.28
N LEU A 11 12.16 16.01 -18.60
CA LEU A 11 10.71 16.13 -18.71
C LEU A 11 10.10 16.21 -17.31
N SER A 12 9.25 17.21 -17.07
CA SER A 12 8.39 17.30 -15.89
C SER A 12 6.93 17.14 -16.31
N VAL A 13 6.22 16.22 -15.68
CA VAL A 13 4.79 15.96 -15.94
C VAL A 13 4.02 15.97 -14.62
N VAL A 14 2.78 16.46 -14.67
CA VAL A 14 1.82 16.33 -13.57
C VAL A 14 0.80 15.29 -14.00
N LEU A 15 0.62 14.27 -13.17
CA LEU A 15 -0.29 13.16 -13.41
C LEU A 15 -1.41 13.20 -12.37
N THR A 16 -2.65 13.00 -12.82
CA THR A 16 -3.77 12.75 -11.92
C THR A 16 -3.99 11.24 -11.83
N LEU A 17 -3.78 10.68 -10.64
CA LEU A 17 -3.97 9.26 -10.38
C LEU A 17 -5.30 9.03 -9.67
N ARG A 18 -5.93 7.88 -9.93
CA ARG A 18 -7.09 7.45 -9.15
C ARG A 18 -6.62 7.00 -7.77
N TRP A 19 -7.51 7.09 -6.78
CA TRP A 19 -7.19 6.63 -5.42
C TRP A 19 -6.83 5.13 -5.37
N ASP A 20 -7.43 4.31 -6.24
CA ASP A 20 -7.11 2.88 -6.34
C ASP A 20 -5.66 2.63 -6.79
N ASP A 21 -5.16 3.45 -7.72
CA ASP A 21 -3.78 3.36 -8.20
C ASP A 21 -2.78 3.74 -7.10
N VAL A 22 -3.10 4.77 -6.30
CA VAL A 22 -2.32 5.18 -5.12
C VAL A 22 -2.32 4.06 -4.07
N ALA A 23 -3.48 3.42 -3.82
CA ALA A 23 -3.57 2.29 -2.89
C ALA A 23 -2.75 1.08 -3.38
N ALA A 24 -2.73 0.81 -4.68
CA ALA A 24 -1.90 -0.23 -5.27
C ALA A 24 -0.40 0.06 -5.11
N LEU A 25 0.04 1.31 -5.25
CA LEU A 25 1.42 1.71 -4.96
C LEU A 25 1.76 1.55 -3.47
N GLY A 26 0.83 1.85 -2.57
CA GLY A 26 1.01 1.60 -1.13
C GLY A 26 1.24 0.14 -0.81
N ARG A 27 0.46 -0.78 -1.41
CA ARG A 27 0.66 -2.23 -1.26
C ARG A 27 2.02 -2.69 -1.79
N GLU A 28 2.44 -2.15 -2.93
CA GLU A 28 3.76 -2.47 -3.50
C GLU A 28 4.89 -1.95 -2.61
N ALA A 29 4.74 -0.77 -2.00
CA ALA A 29 5.70 -0.25 -1.03
C ALA A 29 5.81 -1.17 0.19
N SER A 30 4.69 -1.64 0.77
CA SER A 30 4.73 -2.60 1.88
C SER A 30 5.46 -3.89 1.48
N ARG A 31 5.16 -4.43 0.30
CA ARG A 31 5.80 -5.64 -0.21
C ARG A 31 7.31 -5.44 -0.42
N LEU A 32 7.72 -4.30 -0.96
CA LEU A 32 9.12 -3.97 -1.18
C LEU A 32 9.85 -3.72 0.15
N ALA A 33 9.17 -3.18 1.17
CA ALA A 33 9.71 -3.01 2.51
C ALA A 33 10.03 -4.37 3.15
N GLU A 34 9.11 -5.32 3.04
CA GLU A 34 9.31 -6.70 3.52
C GLU A 34 10.47 -7.38 2.79
N GLN A 35 10.57 -7.24 1.46
CA GLN A 35 11.65 -7.83 0.68
C GLN A 35 13.02 -7.25 1.00
N ARG A 36 13.10 -5.94 1.27
CA ARG A 36 14.36 -5.26 1.58
C ARG A 36 14.70 -5.28 3.07
N GLY A 37 13.74 -5.59 3.93
CA GLY A 37 13.89 -5.46 5.39
C GLY A 37 14.06 -4.03 5.86
N ALA A 38 13.59 -3.04 5.09
CA ALA A 38 13.76 -1.62 5.37
C ALA A 38 12.55 -0.82 4.87
N PRO A 39 12.19 0.31 5.51
CA PRO A 39 11.13 1.18 5.01
C PRO A 39 11.47 1.71 3.61
N VAL A 40 10.47 1.77 2.73
CA VAL A 40 10.59 2.28 1.36
C VAL A 40 9.54 3.34 1.07
N THR A 41 9.90 4.28 0.20
CA THR A 41 9.05 5.39 -0.21
C THR A 41 8.11 5.00 -1.35
N LEU A 42 7.06 5.80 -1.55
CA LEU A 42 6.10 5.59 -2.64
C LEU A 42 6.74 5.80 -4.02
N ASP A 43 7.70 6.73 -4.12
CA ASP A 43 8.46 6.97 -5.36
C ASP A 43 9.31 5.75 -5.74
N GLU A 44 9.95 5.10 -4.77
CA GLU A 44 10.69 3.86 -5.02
C GLU A 44 9.77 2.72 -5.46
N ALA A 45 8.59 2.58 -4.84
CA ALA A 45 7.60 1.59 -5.26
C ALA A 45 7.07 1.87 -6.68
N ALA A 46 6.84 3.14 -7.02
CA ALA A 46 6.44 3.55 -8.36
C ALA A 46 7.54 3.26 -9.39
N SER A 47 8.78 3.63 -9.09
CA SER A 47 9.96 3.34 -9.91
C SER A 47 10.14 1.84 -10.13
N HIS A 48 9.97 1.04 -9.07
CA HIS A 48 10.05 -0.42 -9.16
C HIS A 48 8.95 -0.98 -10.07
N ARG A 49 7.69 -0.57 -9.85
CA ARG A 49 6.54 -1.03 -10.65
C ARG A 49 6.67 -0.64 -12.12
N LEU A 50 7.08 0.59 -12.42
CA LEU A 50 7.31 1.08 -13.79
C LEU A 50 8.42 0.31 -14.50
N ARG A 51 9.52 0.00 -13.80
CA ARG A 51 10.62 -0.81 -14.36
C ARG A 51 10.16 -2.23 -14.65
N THR A 52 9.44 -2.85 -13.71
CA THR A 52 8.95 -4.22 -13.87
C THR A 52 7.89 -4.32 -14.98
N TRP A 53 6.95 -3.37 -15.07
CA TRP A 53 5.96 -3.34 -16.16
C TRP A 53 6.57 -3.01 -17.52
N SER A 54 7.52 -2.07 -17.58
CA SER A 54 8.25 -1.78 -18.81
C SER A 54 9.06 -2.99 -19.29
N SER A 55 9.58 -3.79 -18.36
CA SER A 55 10.27 -5.05 -18.70
C SER A 55 9.32 -6.11 -19.27
N VAL A 56 8.03 -6.09 -18.93
CA VAL A 56 7.01 -7.01 -19.48
C VAL A 56 6.50 -6.52 -20.85
N ALA A 57 6.37 -5.20 -21.04
CA ALA A 57 5.90 -4.63 -22.30
C ALA A 57 6.94 -4.67 -23.44
N ASN A 58 8.23 -4.78 -23.13
CA ASN A 58 9.32 -4.90 -24.12
C ASN A 58 9.73 -6.36 -24.41
N ALA A 59 9.10 -7.35 -23.77
CA ALA A 59 9.30 -8.74 -24.13
C ALA A 59 8.49 -9.06 -25.41
N PRO A 60 9.06 -9.79 -26.39
CA PRO A 60 8.27 -10.37 -27.48
C PRO A 60 7.10 -11.15 -26.88
N ASP A 61 5.92 -10.98 -27.47
CA ASP A 61 4.63 -11.46 -26.98
C ASP A 61 4.55 -13.00 -27.00
N GLU A 62 5.22 -13.66 -26.06
CA GLU A 62 5.18 -15.12 -25.85
C GLU A 62 4.60 -15.50 -24.48
N ARG A 63 3.78 -14.64 -23.85
CA ARG A 63 3.10 -15.02 -22.60
C ARG A 63 1.62 -14.68 -22.57
N LYS A 64 0.89 -15.38 -23.44
CA LYS A 64 -0.42 -15.91 -23.08
C LYS A 64 -0.21 -16.86 -21.89
N SER A 65 -0.73 -16.50 -20.72
CA SER A 65 -0.72 -17.25 -19.44
C SER A 65 0.42 -16.92 -18.48
N GLN A 66 0.23 -15.87 -17.67
CA GLN A 66 0.71 -15.91 -16.29
C GLN A 66 -0.32 -15.23 -15.38
N VAL A 67 -1.36 -16.00 -15.06
CA VAL A 67 -2.16 -15.78 -13.85
C VAL A 67 -1.19 -15.84 -12.67
N PRO A 68 -1.12 -14.82 -11.78
CA PRO A 68 -0.42 -14.99 -10.53
C PRO A 68 -1.24 -15.99 -9.72
N ALA A 69 -0.79 -17.24 -9.67
CA ALA A 69 -1.30 -18.23 -8.73
C ALA A 69 -0.89 -17.76 -7.32
N SER A 70 -1.80 -17.05 -6.65
CA SER A 70 -1.82 -16.99 -5.19
C SER A 70 -2.03 -18.42 -4.69
N ALA A 71 -0.93 -19.10 -4.36
CA ALA A 71 -1.00 -20.35 -3.61
C ALA A 71 -1.56 -20.04 -2.21
N PRO A 72 -2.67 -20.66 -1.78
CA PRO A 72 -3.01 -20.65 -0.36
C PRO A 72 -2.00 -21.57 0.35
N ALA A 73 -1.24 -21.01 1.28
CA ALA A 73 -0.47 -21.81 2.23
C ALA A 73 -1.46 -22.46 3.22
N THR A 74 -2.03 -23.60 2.82
CA THR A 74 -2.81 -24.46 3.71
C THR A 74 -1.83 -25.30 4.51
N ALA A 75 -1.43 -24.81 5.69
CA ALA A 75 -0.74 -25.61 6.68
C ALA A 75 -1.69 -26.70 7.18
N ALA A 76 -1.47 -27.93 6.74
CA ALA A 76 -2.17 -29.12 7.18
C ALA A 76 -1.76 -29.45 8.63
N ILE A 77 -2.64 -29.15 9.59
CA ILE A 77 -2.64 -29.78 10.90
C ILE A 77 -3.48 -31.07 10.80
N ALA A 78 -2.80 -32.21 10.68
CA ALA A 78 -3.42 -33.50 10.87
C ALA A 78 -3.63 -33.74 12.38
N GLY A 79 -4.88 -33.96 12.79
CA GLY A 79 -5.15 -34.43 14.15
C GLY A 79 -6.62 -34.34 14.58
N ALA A 80 -7.24 -35.51 14.70
CA ALA A 80 -8.47 -35.81 15.44
C ALA A 80 -9.81 -35.28 14.88
N GLN A 81 -10.47 -36.18 14.15
CA GLN A 81 -11.93 -36.23 14.10
C GLN A 81 -12.51 -36.52 15.50
N THR A 82 -13.75 -36.08 15.72
CA THR A 82 -14.81 -36.68 16.56
C THR A 82 -15.29 -35.82 17.73
N ALA A 83 -16.63 -35.79 17.84
CA ALA A 83 -17.50 -35.33 18.94
C ALA A 83 -17.75 -33.82 19.00
N ASP A 84 -18.94 -33.38 18.58
CA ASP A 84 -20.14 -33.36 19.42
C ASP A 84 -20.02 -32.36 20.58
N ARG A 85 -20.50 -31.14 20.36
CA ARG A 85 -21.26 -30.42 21.37
C ARG A 85 -22.10 -29.34 20.72
N ALA A 86 -23.37 -29.66 20.56
CA ALA A 86 -24.41 -28.68 20.29
C ALA A 86 -24.42 -27.55 21.33
N ARG A 87 -24.82 -26.35 20.86
CA ARG A 87 -25.35 -25.20 21.62
C ARG A 87 -24.28 -24.48 22.45
N THR A 88 -24.10 -23.16 22.30
CA THR A 88 -25.06 -22.19 22.85
C THR A 88 -24.88 -20.82 22.17
N HIS A 89 -26.04 -20.23 21.90
CA HIS A 89 -26.40 -18.83 21.72
C HIS A 89 -25.48 -17.76 22.37
N VAL A 90 -25.68 -16.51 21.91
CA VAL A 90 -25.22 -15.19 22.43
C VAL A 90 -24.12 -14.61 21.53
N GLY A 91 -24.25 -13.47 20.88
CA GLY A 91 -25.29 -12.44 20.81
C GLY A 91 -24.72 -11.32 19.92
N HIS A 92 -25.52 -10.85 18.96
CA HIS A 92 -25.15 -9.75 18.07
C HIS A 92 -25.07 -8.44 18.87
N LEU A 93 -23.85 -8.02 19.21
CA LEU A 93 -23.58 -6.68 19.72
C LEU A 93 -23.04 -5.84 18.55
N SER A 94 -23.95 -5.14 17.88
CA SER A 94 -23.60 -3.88 17.21
C SER A 94 -23.19 -2.90 18.29
N GLU A 95 -21.91 -2.54 18.35
CA GLU A 95 -21.48 -1.37 19.10
C GLU A 95 -20.69 -0.45 18.17
N THR A 96 -21.41 0.56 17.69
CA THR A 96 -20.89 1.77 17.09
C THR A 96 -20.02 2.50 18.13
N ALA A 97 -18.72 2.57 17.90
CA ALA A 97 -17.85 3.42 18.70
C ALA A 97 -18.05 4.90 18.32
N PRO A 98 -18.43 5.79 19.25
CA PRO A 98 -18.44 7.22 18.98
C PRO A 98 -17.00 7.76 18.93
N VAL A 99 -16.77 8.60 17.92
CA VAL A 99 -15.59 9.44 17.73
C VAL A 99 -15.26 10.20 19.03
N ALA A 100 -14.11 9.87 19.63
CA ALA A 100 -13.59 10.66 20.73
C ALA A 100 -13.05 11.98 20.17
N SER A 101 -13.64 13.07 20.68
CA SER A 101 -13.36 14.46 20.35
C SER A 101 -11.88 14.81 20.39
N ILE A 102 -11.39 15.37 19.29
CA ILE A 102 -10.14 16.12 19.23
C ILE A 102 -10.26 17.38 20.11
N SER A 103 -9.44 17.45 21.16
CA SER A 103 -9.29 18.64 22.00
C SER A 103 -8.80 19.83 21.16
N PRO A 104 -9.40 21.03 21.27
CA PRO A 104 -8.94 22.20 20.55
C PRO A 104 -7.58 22.69 21.10
N HIS A 105 -6.69 22.91 20.13
CA HIS A 105 -5.38 23.56 20.17
C HIS A 105 -5.37 24.84 21.05
N SER A 106 -4.62 24.83 22.15
CA SER A 106 -4.29 26.04 22.90
C SER A 106 -3.39 26.95 22.06
N ALA A 107 -3.87 28.18 21.86
CA ALA A 107 -3.24 29.22 21.05
C ALA A 107 -1.86 29.68 21.59
N PRO A 108 -0.93 30.11 20.72
CA PRO A 108 0.30 30.77 21.14
C PRO A 108 0.03 32.22 21.57
N ALA A 109 0.31 32.54 22.84
CA ALA A 109 0.34 33.90 23.35
C ALA A 109 1.72 34.54 23.10
N GLN A 110 1.75 35.56 22.24
CA GLN A 110 2.77 36.61 22.10
C GLN A 110 2.00 37.91 21.75
N PRO A 111 2.49 39.15 21.95
CA PRO A 111 3.69 39.61 22.66
C PRO A 111 3.39 40.76 23.67
N SER A 112 4.13 40.85 24.77
CA SER A 112 4.07 42.02 25.67
C SER A 112 5.18 43.02 25.31
N HIS A 113 4.83 44.05 24.56
CA HIS A 113 5.59 45.31 24.55
C HIS A 113 5.27 46.09 25.83
N SER A 114 6.26 46.48 26.63
CA SER A 114 6.16 47.66 27.49
C SER A 114 7.53 48.17 27.93
N ARG A 115 7.90 49.30 27.32
CA ARG A 115 8.60 50.50 27.86
C ARG A 115 9.96 50.37 28.55
#